data_AF-A0A960E1T7-F1
#
_entry.id   AF-A0A960E1T7-F1
#
_cell.length_a   1.000
_cell.length_b   1.000
_cell.length_c   1.000
_cell.angle_alpha   90.00
_cell.angle_beta   90.00
_cell.angle_gamma   90.00
#
_symmetry.space_group_name_H-M   'P 1'
#
loop_
_entity.id
_entity.type
_entity.pdbx_description
1 polymer ?
#
loop_
_entity_poly.entity_id
_entity_poly.type
_entity_poly.pdbx_seq_one_letter_code
_entity_poly.pdbx_strand_id
1 'polypeptide(L)'
;MALSSTHRSSLHRSLAPVVGQAEAEALLDQFPARAEDDPATAGFVREQISVSNAQLRAEIATLRIELHEEIWKLRAEMHSLIRRQTIWMASLVLTSMAVNAAVVAALT
;
A
#
# COMPACT_ATOMS: atom_id res chain seq x y z
N MET A 1 -28.10 16.20 -13.29
CA MET A 1 -27.89 14.78 -12.92
C MET A 1 -27.71 14.00 -14.21
N ALA A 2 -26.82 13.00 -14.28
CA ALA A 2 -26.65 12.21 -15.51
C ALA A 2 -27.64 11.02 -15.52
N LEU A 3 -28.20 10.70 -16.69
CA LEU A 3 -29.09 9.55 -16.88
C LEU A 3 -28.30 8.38 -17.48
N SER A 4 -28.73 7.16 -17.20
CA SER A 4 -28.14 5.99 -17.87
C SER A 4 -28.58 5.90 -19.33
N SER A 5 -27.78 5.22 -20.16
CA SER A 5 -28.05 5.13 -21.61
C SER A 5 -29.41 4.49 -21.90
N THR A 6 -29.78 3.46 -21.13
CA THR A 6 -31.08 2.78 -21.23
C THR A 6 -32.22 3.73 -20.90
N HIS A 7 -32.12 4.46 -19.78
CA HIS A 7 -33.15 5.39 -19.35
C HIS A 7 -33.31 6.58 -20.31
N ARG A 8 -32.19 7.08 -20.84
CA ARG A 8 -32.18 8.16 -21.85
C ARG A 8 -32.89 7.71 -23.13
N SER A 9 -32.64 6.48 -23.61
CA SER A 9 -33.30 5.93 -24.80
C SER A 9 -34.81 5.75 -24.62
N SER A 10 -35.25 5.34 -23.43
CA SER A 10 -36.66 5.19 -23.09
C SER A 10 -37.37 6.55 -23.05
N LEU A 11 -36.76 7.55 -22.41
CA LEU A 11 -37.32 8.90 -22.33
C LEU A 11 -37.40 9.58 -23.69
N HIS A 12 -36.38 9.40 -24.54
CA HIS A 12 -36.40 9.91 -25.91
C HIS A 12 -37.60 9.35 -26.69
N ARG A 13 -37.85 8.04 -26.59
CA ARG A 13 -38.97 7.38 -27.28
C ARG A 13 -40.34 7.90 -26.81
N SER A 14 -40.49 8.22 -25.52
CA SER A 14 -41.76 8.74 -24.99
C SER A 14 -41.97 10.23 -25.21
N LEU A 15 -40.88 11.02 -25.23
CA LEU A 15 -40.96 12.49 -25.34
C LEU A 15 -41.03 12.95 -26.79
N ALA A 16 -40.31 12.29 -27.71
CA ALA A 16 -40.31 12.62 -29.13
C ALA A 16 -41.70 12.80 -29.77
N PRO A 17 -42.73 11.98 -29.48
CA PRO A 17 -44.06 12.15 -30.03
C PRO A 17 -44.85 13.33 -29.44
N VAL A 18 -44.47 13.82 -28.27
CA VAL A 18 -45.23 14.84 -27.50
C VAL A 18 -44.64 16.23 -27.68
N VAL A 19 -43.31 16.33 -27.60
CA VAL A 19 -42.59 17.62 -27.66
C VAL A 19 -41.88 17.85 -28.98
N GLY A 20 -41.76 16.83 -29.84
CA GLY A 20 -40.98 16.89 -31.08
C GLY A 20 -39.58 16.30 -30.92
N GLN A 21 -39.02 15.79 -32.02
CA GLN A 21 -37.73 15.08 -32.01
C GLN A 21 -36.57 15.99 -31.59
N ALA A 22 -36.56 17.22 -32.10
CA ALA A 22 -35.51 18.20 -31.83
C ALA A 22 -35.59 18.73 -30.40
N GLU A 23 -36.81 19.01 -29.90
CA GLU A 23 -36.99 19.44 -28.51
C GLU A 23 -36.69 18.32 -27.52
N ALA A 24 -37.05 17.07 -27.82
CA ALA A 24 -36.74 15.91 -26.98
C ALA A 24 -35.22 15.71 -26.84
N GLU A 25 -34.46 15.81 -27.92
CA GLU A 25 -32.99 15.73 -27.90
C GLU A 25 -32.40 16.89 -27.07
N ALA A 26 -32.87 18.12 -27.29
CA ALA A 26 -32.41 19.31 -26.56
C ALA A 26 -32.71 19.24 -25.05
N LEU A 27 -33.85 18.66 -24.65
CA LEU A 27 -34.19 18.41 -23.25
C LEU A 27 -33.31 17.31 -22.64
N LEU A 28 -33.00 16.27 -23.40
CA LEU A 28 -32.12 15.19 -22.94
C LEU A 28 -30.66 15.62 -22.88
N ASP A 29 -30.22 16.61 -23.65
CA ASP A 29 -28.88 17.21 -23.54
C ASP A 29 -28.59 17.84 -22.18
N GLN A 30 -29.63 18.25 -21.43
CA GLN A 30 -29.47 18.65 -20.02
C GLN A 30 -29.10 17.47 -19.10
N PHE A 31 -29.23 16.24 -19.59
CA PHE A 31 -28.95 14.98 -18.91
C PHE A 31 -27.99 14.12 -19.75
N PRO A 32 -26.68 14.42 -19.75
CA PRO A 32 -25.70 13.68 -20.53
C PRO A 32 -25.68 12.19 -20.14
N ALA A 33 -25.48 11.32 -21.14
CA ALA A 33 -25.44 9.88 -20.95
C ALA A 33 -24.18 9.47 -20.18
N ARG A 34 -24.34 8.73 -19.07
CA ARG A 34 -23.22 7.98 -18.46
C ARG A 34 -23.03 6.66 -19.22
N ALA A 35 -21.80 6.37 -19.61
CA ALA A 35 -21.42 5.16 -20.35
C ALA A 35 -21.57 3.87 -19.53
N GLU A 36 -21.69 3.98 -18.20
CA GLU A 36 -21.79 2.84 -17.30
C GLU A 36 -23.07 2.96 -16.48
N ASP A 37 -24.01 2.05 -16.74
CA ASP A 37 -24.95 1.55 -15.72
C ASP A 37 -24.12 0.69 -14.75
N ASP A 38 -23.22 1.29 -13.97
CA ASP A 38 -22.62 0.58 -12.86
C ASP A 38 -23.71 0.47 -11.79
N PRO A 39 -24.27 -0.74 -11.53
CA PRO A 39 -25.39 -0.84 -10.63
C PRO A 39 -24.88 -0.54 -9.23
N ALA A 40 -25.08 0.69 -8.75
CA ALA A 40 -24.88 1.08 -7.35
C ALA A 40 -25.93 0.42 -6.43
N THR A 41 -26.18 -0.87 -6.65
CA THR A 41 -26.96 -1.75 -5.81
C THR A 41 -26.15 -2.07 -4.56
N ALA A 42 -26.84 -2.24 -3.44
CA ALA A 42 -26.19 -2.60 -2.18
C ALA A 42 -25.36 -3.90 -2.28
N GLY A 43 -25.74 -4.82 -3.16
CA GLY A 43 -25.00 -6.06 -3.43
C GLY A 43 -23.65 -5.80 -4.11
N PHE A 44 -23.62 -4.96 -5.14
CA PHE A 44 -22.40 -4.61 -5.85
C PHE A 44 -21.41 -3.83 -4.97
N VAL A 45 -21.90 -2.85 -4.21
CA VAL A 45 -21.06 -2.12 -3.25
C VAL A 45 -20.50 -3.05 -2.18
N ARG A 46 -21.30 -4.00 -1.68
CA ARG A 46 -20.84 -5.01 -0.71
C ARG A 46 -19.75 -5.90 -1.31
N GLU A 47 -19.89 -6.31 -2.57
CA GLU A 47 -18.88 -7.12 -3.25
C GLU A 47 -17.56 -6.34 -3.43
N GLN A 48 -17.63 -5.10 -3.91
CA GLN A 48 -16.43 -4.25 -4.01
C GLN A 48 -15.73 -4.05 -2.67
N ILE A 49 -16.50 -3.81 -1.59
CA ILE A 49 -15.95 -3.69 -0.23
C ILE A 49 -15.32 -5.02 0.22
N SER A 50 -15.91 -6.15 -0.12
CA SER A 50 -15.36 -7.48 0.18
C SER A 50 -14.01 -7.69 -0.51
N VAL A 51 -13.95 -7.42 -1.82
CA VAL A 51 -12.73 -7.53 -2.62
C VAL A 51 -11.64 -6.58 -2.11
N SER A 52 -11.99 -5.31 -1.87
CA SER A 52 -11.04 -4.31 -1.35
C SER A 52 -10.51 -4.71 0.04
N ASN A 53 -11.37 -5.20 0.93
CA ASN A 53 -10.92 -5.70 2.24
C ASN A 53 -10.00 -6.93 2.12
N ALA A 54 -10.26 -7.83 1.17
CA ALA A 54 -9.40 -8.98 0.94
C ALA A 54 -8.01 -8.56 0.44
N GLN A 55 -7.95 -7.58 -0.47
CA GLN A 55 -6.70 -6.99 -0.95
C GLN A 55 -5.92 -6.32 0.18
N LEU A 56 -6.57 -5.46 0.98
CA LEU A 56 -5.93 -4.81 2.13
C LEU A 56 -5.39 -5.83 3.15
N ARG A 57 -6.13 -6.92 3.41
CA ARG A 57 -5.65 -7.99 4.30
C ARG A 57 -4.41 -8.70 3.74
N ALA A 58 -4.35 -8.92 2.42
CA ALA A 58 -3.20 -9.52 1.77
C ALA A 58 -1.97 -8.58 1.81
N GLU A 59 -2.17 -7.29 1.57
CA GLU A 59 -1.10 -6.27 1.70
C GLU A 59 -0.58 -6.19 3.13
N ILE A 60 -1.48 -6.14 4.13
CA ILE A 60 -1.08 -6.14 5.55
C ILE A 60 -0.31 -7.41 5.91
N ALA A 61 -0.72 -8.58 5.41
CA ALA A 61 0.00 -9.83 5.65
C ALA A 61 1.42 -9.79 5.05
N THR A 62 1.54 -9.25 3.83
CA THR A 62 2.82 -9.10 3.13
C THR A 62 3.75 -8.14 3.90
N LEU A 63 3.26 -6.95 4.25
CA LEU A 63 4.02 -5.96 5.04
C LEU A 63 4.47 -6.52 6.39
N ARG A 64 3.64 -7.36 7.05
CA ARG A 64 4.03 -8.01 8.32
C ARG A 64 5.20 -8.99 8.14
N ILE A 65 5.26 -9.69 7.02
CA ILE A 65 6.36 -10.61 6.70
C ILE A 65 7.63 -9.80 6.42
N GLU A 66 7.53 -8.76 5.58
CA GLU A 66 8.65 -7.88 5.24
C GLU A 66 9.24 -7.23 6.49
N LEU A 67 8.41 -6.65 7.36
CA LEU A 67 8.86 -6.05 8.61
C LEU A 67 9.53 -7.06 9.55
N HIS A 68 9.01 -8.28 9.64
CA HIS A 68 9.69 -9.33 10.42
C HIS A 68 11.06 -9.63 9.83
N GLU A 69 11.15 -9.82 8.51
CA GLU A 69 12.40 -10.12 7.83
C GLU A 69 13.45 -9.02 8.05
N GLU A 70 13.05 -7.75 7.94
CA GLU A 70 13.92 -6.61 8.20
C GLU A 70 14.39 -6.57 9.66
N ILE A 71 13.52 -6.84 10.64
CA ILE A 71 13.91 -6.95 12.06
C ILE A 71 14.92 -8.08 12.26
N TRP A 72 14.73 -9.23 11.62
CA TRP A 72 15.65 -10.36 11.70
C TRP A 72 17.02 -10.01 11.09
N LYS A 73 17.03 -9.37 9.92
CA LYS A 73 18.26 -8.89 9.27
C LYS A 73 19.01 -7.90 10.17
N LEU A 74 18.31 -6.87 10.67
CA LEU A 74 18.89 -5.86 11.55
C LEU A 74 19.47 -6.49 12.83
N ARG A 75 18.75 -7.42 13.46
CA ARG A 75 19.25 -8.15 14.65
C ARG A 75 20.52 -8.94 14.34
N ALA A 76 20.56 -9.63 13.21
CA ALA A 76 21.74 -10.39 12.78
C ALA A 76 22.95 -9.48 12.52
N GLU A 77 22.73 -8.35 11.86
CA GLU A 77 23.77 -7.34 11.62
C GLU A 77 24.31 -6.76 12.93
N MET A 78 23.44 -6.39 13.88
CA MET A 78 23.87 -5.91 15.19
C MET A 78 24.70 -6.94 15.95
N HIS A 79 24.26 -8.21 15.98
CA HIS A 79 25.04 -9.29 16.62
C HIS A 79 26.41 -9.46 15.96
N SER A 80 26.49 -9.37 14.62
CA SER A 80 27.74 -9.47 13.87
C SER A 80 28.68 -8.31 14.20
N LEU A 81 28.17 -7.08 14.22
CA LEU A 81 28.94 -5.87 14.55
C LEU A 81 29.45 -5.91 15.99
N ILE A 82 28.59 -6.27 16.95
CA ILE A 82 28.98 -6.40 18.36
C ILE A 82 30.07 -7.47 18.49
N ARG A 83 29.89 -8.66 17.90
CA ARG A 83 30.91 -9.72 17.94
C ARG A 83 32.24 -9.25 17.38
N ARG A 84 32.22 -8.57 16.23
CA ARG A 84 33.43 -8.02 15.60
C ARG A 84 34.10 -7.01 16.54
N GLN A 85 33.33 -6.08 17.10
CA GLN A 85 33.84 -5.09 18.04
C GLN A 85 34.43 -5.73 19.30
N THR A 86 33.78 -6.74 19.89
CA THR A 86 34.29 -7.46 21.07
C THR A 86 35.65 -8.09 20.80
N ILE A 87 35.83 -8.72 19.63
CA ILE A 87 37.11 -9.34 19.25
C ILE A 87 38.22 -8.29 19.09
N TRP A 88 37.90 -7.16 18.45
CA TRP A 88 38.85 -6.04 18.31
C TRP A 88 39.25 -5.45 19.67
N MET A 89 38.28 -5.21 20.55
CA MET A 89 38.53 -4.67 21.88
C MET A 89 39.34 -5.63 22.75
N ALA A 90 39.04 -6.94 22.71
CA ALA A 90 39.82 -7.94 23.42
C ALA A 90 41.29 -7.95 22.98
N SER A 91 41.52 -7.86 21.67
CA SER A 91 42.88 -7.79 21.10
C SER A 91 43.62 -6.51 21.53
N LEU A 92 42.92 -5.37 21.54
CA LEU A 92 43.47 -4.09 21.99
C LEU A 92 43.87 -4.14 23.47
N VAL A 93 43.00 -4.69 24.33
CA VAL A 93 43.28 -4.83 25.77
C VAL A 93 44.47 -5.75 26.00
N LEU A 94 44.52 -6.91 25.34
CA LEU A 94 45.65 -7.84 25.47
C LEU A 94 46.98 -7.20 25.05
N THR A 95 46.97 -6.45 23.95
CA THR A 95 48.16 -5.75 23.46
C THR A 95 48.61 -4.67 24.45
N SER A 96 47.68 -3.87 24.98
CA SER A 96 47.98 -2.87 26.00
C SER A 96 48.55 -3.49 27.28
N MET A 97 47.98 -4.61 27.74
CA MET A 97 48.50 -5.33 28.91
C MET A 97 49.93 -5.84 28.68
N ALA A 98 50.21 -6.39 27.49
CA ALA A 98 51.56 -6.85 27.14
C ALA A 98 52.57 -5.69 27.13
N VAL A 99 52.19 -4.54 26.57
CA VAL A 99 53.03 -3.33 26.57
C VAL A 99 53.29 -2.85 28.00
N ASN A 100 52.25 -2.78 28.84
CA ASN A 100 52.39 -2.36 30.24
C ASN A 100 53.32 -3.30 31.02
N ALA A 101 53.19 -4.62 30.84
CA ALA A 101 54.05 -5.61 31.48
C ALA A 101 55.52 -5.45 31.05
N ALA A 102 55.78 -5.20 29.76
CA ALA A 102 57.13 -4.97 29.25
C ALA A 102 57.77 -3.69 29.83
N VAL A 103 56.99 -2.61 29.98
CA VAL A 103 57.46 -1.36 30.60
C VAL A 103 57.82 -1.58 32.07
N VAL A 104 56.99 -2.29 32.83
CA VAL A 104 57.28 -2.60 34.24
C VAL A 104 58.56 -3.42 34.35
N ALA A 105 58.72 -4.47 33.54
CA ALA A 105 59.91 -5.31 33.55
C ALA A 105 61.20 -4.57 33.17
N ALA A 106 61.11 -3.49 32.38
CA ALA A 106 62.26 -2.65 32.04
C ALA A 106 62.65 -1.66 33.14
N LEU A 107 61.77 -1.39 34.11
CA LEU A 107 61.96 -0.41 35.18
C LEU A 107 62.30 -1.03 36.55
N THR A 108 62.15 -2.35 36.71
CA THR A 108 62.49 -3.13 37.91
C THR A 108 63.80 -3.87 37.73
#